data_AF-A0A969VML3-F1
#
_entry.id   AF-A0A969VML3-F1
#
_cell.length_a   1.000
_cell.length_b   1.000
_cell.length_c   1.000
_cell.angle_alpha   90.00
_cell.angle_beta   90.00
_cell.angle_gamma   90.00
#
_symmetry.space_group_name_H-M   'P 1'
#
loop_
_entity.id
_entity.type
_entity.pdbx_description
1 polymer ?
#
loop_
_entity_poly.entity_id
_entity_poly.type
_entity_poly.pdbx_seq_one_letter_code
_entity_poly.pdbx_strand_id
1 'polypeptide(L)'
;MTNETEISPPSKASLSFDTLLVRLKNVLLQGVTDLARPGNAGRPRSAEAIEITDQGIFLALANSDRPVPLTPQMLASFANRAIPRPVDLVFRENTCIDVTFSVPTAPLAELRQLIESEVRFRSPFSEAVALSFWTAREQVDGRWQVQAAVLLKAKVAELLADLQANRVPMGQVWREAAAVSFAAQPAWATGPQAAPGPLAILKGLPGTLKLTLAGSGVCLW
;
A
#
# COMPACT_ATOMS: atom_id res chain seq x y z
N MET A 1 -49.12 1.84 35.12
CA MET A 1 -48.78 2.14 33.71
C MET A 1 -47.27 2.15 33.59
N THR A 2 -46.68 1.01 33.28
CA THR A 2 -45.24 0.81 33.12
C THR A 2 -44.98 0.48 31.67
N ASN A 3 -44.30 1.37 30.94
CA ASN A 3 -43.89 1.15 29.55
C ASN A 3 -42.63 0.27 29.54
N GLU A 4 -42.79 -0.98 29.11
CA GLU A 4 -41.67 -1.83 28.71
C GLU A 4 -41.17 -1.36 27.35
N THR A 5 -39.91 -0.92 27.30
CA THR A 5 -39.23 -0.56 26.06
C THR A 5 -38.60 -1.83 25.51
N GLU A 6 -39.24 -2.40 24.48
CA GLU A 6 -38.79 -3.60 23.79
C GLU A 6 -37.50 -3.29 23.00
N ILE A 7 -36.35 -3.76 23.51
CA ILE A 7 -35.06 -3.66 22.82
C ILE A 7 -35.02 -4.79 21.78
N SER A 8 -35.27 -4.44 20.53
CA SER A 8 -35.13 -5.34 19.39
C SER A 8 -33.66 -5.77 19.21
N PRO A 9 -33.37 -7.08 19.03
CA PRO A 9 -32.00 -7.55 18.83
C PRO A 9 -31.45 -7.13 17.47
N PRO A 10 -30.13 -6.96 17.32
CA PRO A 10 -29.51 -6.60 16.05
C PRO A 10 -29.78 -7.69 14.99
N SER A 11 -30.46 -7.28 13.93
CA SER A 11 -30.66 -8.05 12.70
C SER A 11 -29.33 -8.65 12.23
N LYS A 12 -29.27 -9.98 12.11
CA LYS A 12 -28.17 -10.68 11.44
C LYS A 12 -28.19 -10.26 9.97
N ALA A 13 -27.28 -9.38 9.59
CA ALA A 13 -27.13 -8.93 8.21
C ALA A 13 -26.86 -10.13 7.29
N SER A 14 -27.87 -10.57 6.54
CA SER A 14 -27.72 -11.55 5.47
C SER A 14 -26.99 -10.88 4.31
N LEU A 15 -25.71 -11.19 4.12
CA LEU A 15 -24.94 -10.78 2.95
C LEU A 15 -25.63 -11.33 1.69
N SER A 16 -25.91 -10.46 0.71
CA SER A 16 -26.55 -10.90 -0.54
C SER A 16 -25.60 -11.80 -1.34
N PHE A 17 -26.18 -12.68 -2.17
CA PHE A 17 -25.43 -13.59 -3.02
C PHE A 17 -24.48 -12.85 -3.97
N ASP A 18 -24.88 -11.66 -4.43
CA ASP A 18 -24.05 -10.79 -5.26
C ASP A 18 -22.83 -10.26 -4.49
N THR A 19 -23.00 -9.88 -3.21
CA THR A 19 -21.89 -9.47 -2.35
C THR A 19 -20.91 -10.63 -2.12
N LEU A 20 -21.40 -11.86 -1.98
CA LEU A 20 -20.56 -13.06 -1.84
C LEU A 20 -19.78 -13.37 -3.12
N LEU A 21 -20.39 -13.23 -4.30
CA LEU A 21 -19.71 -13.43 -5.58
C LEU A 21 -18.63 -12.37 -5.82
N VAL A 22 -18.90 -11.10 -5.51
CA VAL A 22 -17.91 -10.03 -5.59
C VAL A 22 -16.76 -10.28 -4.62
N ARG A 23 -17.05 -10.69 -3.38
CA ARG A 23 -16.02 -11.11 -2.41
C ARG A 23 -15.17 -12.25 -2.93
N LEU A 24 -15.77 -13.29 -3.49
CA LEU A 24 -15.02 -14.44 -4.03
C LEU A 24 -14.10 -14.04 -5.18
N LYS A 25 -14.60 -13.22 -6.12
CA LYS A 25 -13.79 -12.67 -7.22
C LYS A 25 -12.65 -11.82 -6.68
N ASN A 26 -12.93 -10.97 -5.69
CA ASN A 26 -11.90 -10.13 -5.07
C ASN A 26 -10.87 -10.97 -4.33
N VAL A 27 -11.25 -12.04 -3.63
CA VAL A 27 -10.31 -12.97 -2.97
C VAL A 27 -9.44 -13.69 -4.00
N LEU A 28 -10.00 -14.16 -5.11
CA LEU A 28 -9.24 -14.82 -6.18
C LEU A 28 -8.25 -13.86 -6.84
N LEU A 29 -8.72 -12.66 -7.20
CA LEU A 29 -7.88 -11.62 -7.80
C LEU A 29 -6.81 -11.16 -6.82
N GLN A 30 -7.18 -10.87 -5.57
CA GLN A 30 -6.26 -10.50 -4.50
C GLN A 30 -5.22 -11.61 -4.31
N GLY A 31 -5.62 -12.88 -4.27
CA GLY A 31 -4.71 -14.02 -4.22
C GLY A 31 -3.70 -14.03 -5.38
N VAL A 32 -4.12 -13.73 -6.62
CA VAL A 32 -3.20 -13.63 -7.77
C VAL A 32 -2.27 -12.41 -7.65
N THR A 33 -2.78 -11.25 -7.23
CA THR A 33 -1.94 -10.06 -6.96
C THR A 33 -0.98 -10.28 -5.80
N ASP A 34 -1.40 -10.96 -4.74
CA ASP A 34 -0.59 -11.28 -3.56
C ASP A 34 0.47 -12.34 -3.91
N LEU A 35 0.16 -13.27 -4.81
CA LEU A 35 1.15 -14.21 -5.35
C LEU A 35 2.16 -13.52 -6.27
N ALA A 36 1.76 -12.48 -7.00
CA ALA A 36 2.66 -11.66 -7.82
C ALA A 36 3.43 -10.59 -7.01
N ARG A 37 2.87 -10.17 -5.87
CA ARG A 37 3.37 -9.16 -4.93
C ARG A 37 2.84 -9.49 -3.53
N PRO A 38 3.58 -10.23 -2.68
CA PRO A 38 3.09 -10.63 -1.36
C PRO A 38 2.47 -9.46 -0.61
N GLY A 39 1.22 -9.65 -0.19
CA GLY A 39 0.40 -8.63 0.47
C GLY A 39 1.15 -7.93 1.59
N ASN A 40 1.08 -6.59 1.60
CA ASN A 40 1.86 -5.71 2.46
C ASN A 40 1.42 -5.70 3.94
N ALA A 41 0.33 -6.41 4.28
CA ALA A 41 -0.20 -6.44 5.64
C ALA A 41 0.74 -7.24 6.56
N GLY A 42 1.48 -6.54 7.42
CA GLY A 42 2.30 -7.15 8.48
C GLY A 42 3.79 -7.26 8.18
N ARG A 43 4.31 -6.67 7.10
CA ARG A 43 5.77 -6.57 6.90
C ARG A 43 6.35 -5.60 7.93
N PRO A 44 7.35 -5.99 8.73
CA PRO A 44 8.02 -5.05 9.62
C PRO A 44 8.78 -4.02 8.79
N ARG A 45 8.80 -2.78 9.30
CA ARG A 45 9.58 -1.67 8.74
C ARG A 45 11.02 -2.12 8.47
N SER A 46 11.59 -1.67 7.34
CA SER A 46 12.99 -1.95 7.03
C SER A 46 13.93 -1.44 8.13
N ALA A 47 15.04 -2.15 8.32
CA ALA A 47 16.06 -1.76 9.31
C ALA A 47 16.67 -0.37 9.04
N GLU A 48 16.49 0.15 7.84
CA GLU A 48 16.93 1.47 7.41
C GLU A 48 15.77 2.11 6.66
N ALA A 49 15.40 3.31 7.05
CA ALA A 49 14.27 4.03 6.48
C ALA A 49 14.58 5.52 6.41
N ILE A 50 14.08 6.18 5.37
CA ILE A 50 14.20 7.62 5.21
C ILE A 50 12.96 8.26 5.80
N GLU A 51 13.15 8.99 6.90
CA GLU A 51 12.10 9.73 7.58
C GLU A 51 11.99 11.15 7.00
N ILE A 52 10.77 11.53 6.65
CA ILE A 52 10.42 12.82 6.12
C ILE A 52 9.54 13.48 7.19
N THR A 53 10.03 14.60 7.72
CA THR A 53 9.44 15.33 8.85
C THR A 53 9.25 16.80 8.47
N ASP A 54 8.64 17.61 9.34
CA ASP A 54 8.56 19.05 9.12
C ASP A 54 9.93 19.75 9.28
N GLN A 55 10.88 19.10 9.96
CA GLN A 55 12.25 19.61 10.17
C GLN A 55 13.22 19.23 9.06
N GLY A 56 12.85 18.30 8.17
CA GLY A 56 13.69 17.86 7.07
C GLY A 56 13.64 16.34 6.85
N ILE A 57 14.63 15.88 6.09
CA ILE A 57 14.76 14.49 5.65
C ILE A 57 15.93 13.84 6.37
N PHE A 58 15.66 12.71 7.02
CA PHE A 58 16.61 12.02 7.88
C PHE A 58 16.69 10.54 7.54
N LEU A 59 17.84 9.94 7.81
CA LEU A 59 18.03 8.50 7.82
C LEU A 59 17.79 7.97 9.23
N ALA A 60 16.80 7.09 9.38
CA ALA A 60 16.57 6.31 10.58
C ALA A 60 17.14 4.90 10.41
N LEU A 61 17.92 4.48 11.40
CA LEU A 61 18.52 3.15 11.49
C LEU A 61 17.87 2.42 12.67
N ALA A 62 17.55 1.14 12.53
CA ALA A 62 16.83 0.35 13.54
C ALA A 62 17.48 0.31 14.92
N ASN A 63 18.79 0.57 14.99
CA ASN A 63 19.57 0.55 16.23
C ASN A 63 20.00 1.96 16.69
N SER A 64 19.43 3.02 16.13
CA SER A 64 19.75 4.40 16.48
C SER A 64 18.50 5.13 16.96
N ASP A 65 18.55 5.65 18.18
CA ASP A 65 17.48 6.48 18.75
C ASP A 65 17.43 7.89 18.14
N ARG A 66 18.46 8.28 17.38
CA ARG A 66 18.52 9.58 16.73
C ARG A 66 18.57 9.43 15.20
N PRO A 67 17.58 10.00 14.48
CA PRO A 67 17.66 10.13 13.03
C PRO A 67 18.84 11.04 12.65
N VAL A 68 19.59 10.68 11.61
CA VAL A 68 20.73 11.45 11.11
C VAL A 68 20.30 12.20 9.85
N PRO A 69 20.63 13.49 9.66
CA PRO A 69 20.32 14.20 8.41
C PRO A 69 20.79 13.41 7.19
N LEU A 70 19.91 13.23 6.21
CA LEU A 70 20.23 12.45 5.02
C LEU A 70 21.29 13.19 4.19
N THR A 71 22.41 12.53 3.90
CA THR A 71 23.46 13.10 3.04
C THR A 71 23.56 12.35 1.71
N PRO A 72 24.02 13.01 0.62
CA PRO A 72 24.22 12.34 -0.67
C PRO A 72 25.18 11.13 -0.59
N GLN A 73 26.17 11.18 0.29
CA GLN A 73 27.12 10.09 0.51
C GLN A 73 26.44 8.85 1.09
N MET A 74 25.45 9.03 1.98
CA MET A 74 24.64 7.94 2.51
C MET A 74 23.78 7.31 1.41
N LEU A 75 23.20 8.10 0.51
CA LEU A 75 22.47 7.60 -0.66
C LEU A 75 23.35 6.76 -1.59
N ALA A 76 24.57 7.23 -1.88
CA ALA A 76 25.55 6.46 -2.64
C ALA A 76 25.96 5.16 -1.93
N SER A 77 26.01 5.15 -0.59
CA SER A 77 26.30 3.94 0.18
C SER A 77 25.19 2.88 0.08
N PHE A 78 23.92 3.26 -0.13
CA PHE A 78 22.84 2.33 -0.40
C PHE A 78 22.97 1.71 -1.78
N ALA A 79 23.36 2.52 -2.76
CA ALA A 79 23.55 2.10 -4.15
C ALA A 79 24.67 1.09 -4.33
N ASN A 80 25.78 1.29 -3.62
CA ASN A 80 27.02 0.50 -3.78
C ASN A 80 27.04 -0.80 -2.96
N ARG A 81 25.91 -1.22 -2.38
CA ARG A 81 25.84 -2.48 -1.62
C ARG A 81 25.90 -3.66 -2.57
N ALA A 82 26.66 -4.68 -2.18
CA ALA A 82 26.73 -5.95 -2.89
C ALA A 82 25.34 -6.60 -3.11
N ILE A 83 24.40 -6.36 -2.18
CA ILE A 83 23.00 -6.75 -2.30
C ILE A 83 22.15 -5.50 -2.09
N PRO A 84 21.49 -4.98 -3.14
CA PRO A 84 20.56 -3.86 -3.01
C PRO A 84 19.42 -4.22 -2.06
N ARG A 85 19.23 -3.41 -1.01
CA ARG A 85 18.12 -3.56 -0.07
C ARG A 85 17.14 -2.41 -0.26
N PRO A 86 15.83 -2.68 -0.32
CA PRO A 86 14.85 -1.63 -0.44
C PRO A 86 14.86 -0.74 0.81
N VAL A 87 14.80 0.56 0.61
CA VAL A 87 14.72 1.57 1.67
C VAL A 87 13.28 2.07 1.77
N ASP A 88 12.68 1.95 2.95
CA ASP A 88 11.33 2.45 3.19
C ASP A 88 11.33 3.98 3.35
N LEU A 89 10.27 4.64 2.88
CA LEU A 89 10.03 6.07 3.10
C LEU A 89 9.00 6.24 4.20
N VAL A 90 9.23 7.09 5.19
CA VAL A 90 8.37 7.26 6.36
C VAL A 90 7.97 8.71 6.50
N PHE A 91 6.70 9.01 6.29
CA PHE A 91 6.13 10.35 6.42
C PHE A 91 5.57 10.57 7.83
N ARG A 92 6.16 11.51 8.56
CA ARG A 92 5.80 11.85 9.94
C ARG A 92 5.10 13.21 10.05
N GLU A 93 4.53 13.49 11.22
CA GLU A 93 4.05 14.85 11.56
C GLU A 93 3.08 15.41 10.50
N ASN A 94 3.22 16.68 10.11
CA ASN A 94 2.34 17.35 9.14
C ASN A 94 2.89 17.33 7.71
N THR A 95 3.74 16.36 7.36
CA THR A 95 4.24 16.22 5.98
C THR A 95 3.18 15.76 5.00
N CYS A 96 2.09 15.16 5.52
CA CYS A 96 0.95 14.68 4.76
C CYS A 96 -0.35 15.20 5.34
N ILE A 97 -1.35 15.33 4.48
CA ILE A 97 -2.75 15.50 4.85
C ILE A 97 -3.39 14.12 4.85
N ASP A 98 -3.92 13.72 6.00
CA ASP A 98 -4.58 12.44 6.18
C ASP A 98 -6.06 12.56 5.78
N VAL A 99 -6.51 11.66 4.92
CA VAL A 99 -7.89 11.59 4.41
C VAL A 99 -8.43 10.20 4.70
N THR A 100 -9.54 10.12 5.43
CA THR A 100 -10.21 8.85 5.75
C THR A 100 -11.66 8.90 5.26
N PHE A 101 -12.09 7.85 4.57
CA PHE A 101 -13.45 7.73 4.04
C PHE A 101 -13.83 6.27 3.82
N SER A 102 -15.12 6.02 3.55
CA SER A 102 -15.64 4.67 3.31
C SER A 102 -16.29 4.57 1.94
N VAL A 103 -15.90 3.57 1.17
CA VAL A 103 -16.42 3.30 -0.17
C VAL A 103 -17.29 2.03 -0.18
N PRO A 104 -18.29 1.93 -1.07
CA PRO A 104 -19.09 0.72 -1.20
C PRO A 104 -18.26 -0.46 -1.72
N THR A 105 -18.79 -1.68 -1.57
CA THR A 105 -18.20 -2.87 -2.19
C THR A 105 -18.24 -2.76 -3.70
N ALA A 106 -17.12 -3.00 -4.37
CA ALA A 106 -17.01 -3.05 -5.82
C ALA A 106 -15.97 -4.11 -6.23
N PRO A 107 -15.95 -4.55 -7.50
CA PRO A 107 -14.84 -5.31 -8.07
C PRO A 107 -13.51 -4.55 -7.89
N LEU A 108 -12.40 -5.24 -7.60
CA LEU A 108 -11.12 -4.59 -7.25
C LEU A 108 -10.63 -3.50 -8.21
N ALA A 109 -10.80 -3.68 -9.52
CA ALA A 109 -10.39 -2.69 -10.51
C ALA A 109 -11.20 -1.39 -10.40
N GLU A 110 -12.51 -1.51 -10.22
CA GLU A 110 -13.43 -0.38 -10.01
C GLU A 110 -13.22 0.24 -8.63
N LEU A 111 -13.00 -0.59 -7.60
CA LEU A 111 -12.71 -0.14 -6.25
C LEU A 111 -11.48 0.78 -6.23
N ARG A 112 -10.41 0.38 -6.94
CA ARG A 112 -9.20 1.20 -7.07
C ARG A 112 -9.49 2.56 -7.70
N GLN A 113 -10.21 2.58 -8.83
CA GLN A 113 -10.57 3.83 -9.52
C GLN A 113 -11.45 4.73 -8.64
N LEU A 114 -12.41 4.14 -7.94
CA LEU A 114 -13.30 4.85 -7.02
C LEU A 114 -12.49 5.47 -5.88
N ILE A 115 -11.59 4.71 -5.26
CA ILE A 115 -10.69 5.23 -4.22
C ILE A 115 -9.83 6.37 -4.75
N GLU A 116 -9.18 6.20 -5.91
CA GLU A 116 -8.34 7.23 -6.51
C GLU A 116 -9.13 8.52 -6.82
N SER A 117 -10.37 8.39 -7.30
CA SER A 117 -11.27 9.52 -7.54
C SER A 117 -11.69 10.25 -6.25
N GLU A 118 -11.99 9.52 -5.18
CA GLU A 118 -12.34 10.10 -3.88
C GLU A 118 -11.15 10.79 -3.22
N VAL A 119 -9.95 10.21 -3.31
CA VAL A 119 -8.72 10.84 -2.84
C VAL A 119 -8.48 12.15 -3.60
N ARG A 120 -8.67 12.16 -4.92
CA ARG A 120 -8.54 13.36 -5.75
C ARG A 120 -9.57 14.43 -5.37
N PHE A 121 -10.82 14.04 -5.16
CA PHE A 121 -11.89 14.96 -4.78
C PHE A 121 -11.66 15.61 -3.41
N ARG A 122 -11.15 14.83 -2.45
CA ARG A 122 -10.90 15.29 -1.07
C ARG A 122 -9.56 15.99 -0.89
N SER A 123 -8.65 15.86 -1.86
CA SER A 123 -7.34 16.52 -1.84
C SER A 123 -7.50 18.03 -2.00
N PRO A 124 -6.88 18.85 -1.13
CA PRO A 124 -6.84 20.30 -1.34
C PRO A 124 -5.86 20.72 -2.45
N PHE A 125 -5.07 19.77 -2.98
CA PHE A 125 -4.05 20.00 -3.99
C PHE A 125 -4.46 19.39 -5.33
N SER A 126 -4.02 20.02 -6.43
CA SER A 126 -4.16 19.45 -7.76
C SER A 126 -3.20 18.29 -8.00
N GLU A 127 -3.54 17.41 -8.93
CA GLU A 127 -2.72 16.23 -9.26
C GLU A 127 -1.34 16.57 -9.81
N ALA A 128 -1.19 17.75 -10.42
CA ALA A 128 0.08 18.20 -10.96
C ALA A 128 1.12 18.46 -9.86
N VAL A 129 0.68 18.80 -8.64
CA VAL A 129 1.54 19.25 -7.54
C VAL A 129 1.53 18.31 -6.34
N ALA A 130 0.69 17.27 -6.34
CA ALA A 130 0.53 16.36 -5.22
C ALA A 130 0.81 14.90 -5.59
N LEU A 131 1.30 14.16 -4.60
CA LEU A 131 1.36 12.71 -4.61
C LEU A 131 0.45 12.19 -3.51
N SER A 132 -0.13 11.01 -3.75
CA SER A 132 -0.94 10.32 -2.76
C SER A 132 -0.56 8.86 -2.66
N PHE A 133 -0.83 8.28 -1.50
CA PHE A 133 -0.73 6.85 -1.24
C PHE A 133 -1.80 6.45 -0.22
N TRP A 134 -2.29 5.22 -0.29
CA TRP A 134 -3.43 4.79 0.50
C TRP A 134 -3.42 3.30 0.77
N THR A 135 -4.15 2.92 1.81
CA THR A 135 -4.51 1.53 2.12
C THR A 135 -6.03 1.44 2.27
N ALA A 136 -6.58 0.27 2.01
CA ALA A 136 -8.01 0.01 2.14
C ALA A 136 -8.23 -1.30 2.88
N ARG A 137 -9.19 -1.31 3.80
CA ARG A 137 -9.58 -2.48 4.58
C ARG A 137 -11.08 -2.68 4.50
N GLU A 138 -11.48 -3.90 4.16
CA GLU A 138 -12.88 -4.29 4.21
C GLU A 138 -13.38 -4.33 5.66
N GLN A 139 -14.55 -3.74 5.89
CA GLN A 139 -15.27 -3.69 7.15
C GLN A 139 -16.30 -4.82 7.22
N VAL A 140 -16.83 -5.06 8.43
CA VAL A 140 -17.79 -6.15 8.68
C VAL A 140 -19.08 -5.97 7.87
N ASP A 141 -19.48 -4.72 7.61
CA ASP A 141 -20.64 -4.35 6.79
C ASP A 141 -20.42 -4.50 5.28
N GLY A 142 -19.23 -4.94 4.85
CA GLY A 142 -18.83 -5.09 3.44
C GLY A 142 -18.33 -3.81 2.78
N ARG A 143 -18.43 -2.66 3.44
CA ARG A 143 -17.83 -1.41 2.95
C ARG A 143 -16.32 -1.45 3.13
N TRP A 144 -15.61 -0.65 2.36
CA TRP A 144 -14.17 -0.53 2.47
C TRP A 144 -13.82 0.78 3.16
N GLN A 145 -13.12 0.72 4.28
CA GLN A 145 -12.54 1.88 4.92
C GLN A 145 -11.18 2.16 4.28
N VAL A 146 -11.00 3.38 3.82
CA VAL A 146 -9.80 3.85 3.13
C VAL A 146 -9.09 4.85 4.01
N GLN A 147 -7.78 4.68 4.14
CA GLN A 147 -6.87 5.65 4.74
C GLN A 147 -5.90 6.09 3.65
N ALA A 148 -5.89 7.38 3.34
CA ALA A 148 -5.04 7.98 2.34
C ALA A 148 -4.21 9.12 2.96
N ALA A 149 -3.01 9.30 2.45
CA ALA A 149 -2.13 10.41 2.77
C ALA A 149 -1.81 11.15 1.47
N VAL A 150 -1.98 12.47 1.49
CA VAL A 150 -1.67 13.37 0.36
C VAL A 150 -0.53 14.29 0.75
N LEU A 151 0.47 14.42 -0.10
CA LEU A 151 1.64 15.27 0.10
C LEU A 151 1.92 16.15 -1.11
N LEU A 152 2.65 17.24 -0.88
CA LEU A 152 3.18 18.07 -1.96
C LEU A 152 4.39 17.40 -2.60
N LYS A 153 4.35 17.25 -3.93
CA LYS A 153 5.45 16.68 -4.72
C LYS A 153 6.75 17.45 -4.50
N ALA A 154 6.69 18.77 -4.37
CA ALA A 154 7.85 19.62 -4.14
C ALA A 154 8.65 19.23 -2.87
N LYS A 155 7.99 18.76 -1.80
CA LYS A 155 8.68 18.37 -0.55
C LYS A 155 9.59 17.15 -0.72
N VAL A 156 9.33 16.31 -1.72
CA VAL A 156 10.03 15.03 -1.91
C VAL A 156 10.67 14.89 -3.30
N ALA A 157 10.52 15.88 -4.17
CA ALA A 157 10.96 15.80 -5.55
C ALA A 157 12.47 15.54 -5.66
N GLU A 158 13.26 16.29 -4.91
CA GLU A 158 14.73 16.13 -4.87
C GLU A 158 15.12 14.75 -4.32
N LEU A 159 14.51 14.33 -3.20
CA LEU A 159 14.75 13.00 -2.63
C LEU A 159 14.44 11.87 -3.62
N LEU A 160 13.29 11.94 -4.30
CA LEU A 160 12.91 10.92 -5.28
C LEU A 160 13.86 10.92 -6.49
N ALA A 161 14.29 12.10 -6.93
CA ALA A 161 15.28 12.23 -7.99
C ALA A 161 16.63 11.64 -7.58
N ASP A 162 17.09 11.89 -6.36
CA ASP A 162 18.35 11.35 -5.83
C ASP A 162 18.29 9.83 -5.67
N LEU A 163 17.18 9.28 -5.16
CA LEU A 163 16.98 7.83 -5.04
C LEU A 163 17.02 7.16 -6.41
N GLN A 164 16.39 7.77 -7.41
CA GLN A 164 16.40 7.28 -8.79
C GLN A 164 17.79 7.39 -9.43
N ALA A 165 18.48 8.52 -9.28
CA ALA A 165 19.82 8.74 -9.81
C ALA A 165 20.84 7.74 -9.25
N ASN A 166 20.71 7.42 -7.96
CA ASN A 166 21.54 6.45 -7.26
C ASN A 166 21.03 5.00 -7.39
N ARG A 167 19.96 4.74 -8.17
CA ARG A 167 19.36 3.40 -8.35
C ARG A 167 19.05 2.69 -7.03
N VAL A 168 18.67 3.44 -5.99
CA VAL A 168 18.30 2.88 -4.69
C VAL A 168 16.89 2.31 -4.81
N PRO A 169 16.68 1.01 -4.57
CA PRO A 169 15.34 0.45 -4.59
C PRO A 169 14.52 1.03 -3.44
N MET A 170 13.34 1.55 -3.76
CA MET A 170 12.39 2.01 -2.76
C MET A 170 11.53 0.84 -2.27
N GLY A 171 11.33 0.78 -0.95
CA GLY A 171 10.51 -0.20 -0.27
C GLY A 171 9.06 0.26 -0.13
N GLN A 172 8.53 0.13 1.08
CA GLN A 172 7.19 0.61 1.42
C GLN A 172 7.22 2.10 1.77
N VAL A 173 6.08 2.74 1.55
CA VAL A 173 5.81 4.11 1.99
C VAL A 173 4.91 4.04 3.21
N TRP A 174 5.42 4.54 4.32
CA TRP A 174 4.77 4.55 5.62
C TRP A 174 4.23 5.95 5.90
N ARG A 175 3.02 5.99 6.46
CA ARG A 175 2.50 7.14 7.18
C ARG A 175 2.59 6.81 8.67
N GLU A 176 3.25 7.66 9.45
CA GLU A 176 3.31 7.55 10.92
C GLU A 176 2.96 8.91 11.56
N ALA A 177 1.72 9.05 12.01
CA ALA A 177 1.23 10.19 12.78
C ALA A 177 0.56 9.72 14.07
N ALA A 178 0.33 10.65 15.00
CA ALA A 178 -0.24 10.34 16.31
C ALA A 178 -1.56 9.56 16.25
N ALA A 179 -2.38 9.78 15.23
CA ALA A 179 -3.68 9.13 15.05
C ALA A 179 -3.73 8.09 13.91
N VAL A 180 -2.72 8.06 13.03
CA VAL A 180 -2.78 7.29 11.78
C VAL A 180 -1.43 6.64 11.52
N SER A 181 -1.41 5.31 11.45
CA SER A 181 -0.23 4.55 11.01
C SER A 181 -0.62 3.49 10.00
N PHE A 182 -0.04 3.56 8.81
CA PHE A 182 -0.23 2.56 7.77
C PHE A 182 0.93 2.55 6.77
N ALA A 183 1.06 1.44 6.05
CA ALA A 183 2.00 1.28 4.95
C ALA A 183 1.26 1.04 3.64
N ALA A 184 1.79 1.60 2.56
CA ALA A 184 1.34 1.37 1.20
C ALA A 184 2.54 1.26 0.26
N GLN A 185 2.31 0.71 -0.94
CA GLN A 185 3.31 0.68 -1.99
C GLN A 185 2.75 1.36 -3.24
N PRO A 186 2.82 2.71 -3.30
CA PRO A 186 2.26 3.46 -4.40
C PRO A 186 3.08 3.24 -5.68
N ALA A 187 2.42 3.40 -6.83
CA ALA A 187 3.02 3.17 -8.13
C ALA A 187 4.26 4.06 -8.39
N TRP A 188 4.28 5.27 -7.84
CA TRP A 188 5.42 6.19 -7.95
C TRP A 188 6.63 5.80 -7.09
N ALA A 189 6.44 5.00 -6.02
CA ALA A 189 7.53 4.49 -5.19
C ALA A 189 8.12 3.20 -5.77
N THR A 190 7.34 2.41 -6.49
CA THR A 190 7.89 1.36 -7.34
C THR A 190 8.47 2.01 -8.58
N GLY A 191 9.77 2.30 -8.61
CA GLY A 191 10.47 2.68 -9.85
C GLY A 191 10.19 1.69 -10.99
N PRO A 192 10.62 1.94 -12.24
CA PRO A 192 10.35 1.06 -13.37
C PRO A 192 10.92 -0.35 -13.12
N GLN A 193 10.11 -1.24 -12.55
CA GLN A 193 10.46 -2.63 -12.35
C GLN A 193 10.17 -3.36 -13.65
N ALA A 194 11.17 -4.08 -14.15
CA ALA A 194 10.95 -5.15 -15.11
C ALA A 194 9.84 -6.05 -14.56
N ALA A 195 8.79 -6.25 -15.35
CA ALA A 195 7.71 -7.15 -15.01
C ALA A 195 8.29 -8.49 -14.51
N PRO A 196 7.80 -9.05 -13.39
CA PRO A 196 8.27 -10.36 -12.94
C PRO A 196 8.07 -11.34 -14.09
N GLY A 197 9.17 -11.91 -14.59
CA GLY A 197 9.11 -12.88 -15.67
C GLY A 197 8.16 -14.03 -15.30
N PRO A 198 7.51 -14.69 -16.27
CA PRO A 198 6.50 -15.71 -16.02
C PRO A 198 6.98 -16.85 -15.11
N LEU A 199 8.29 -17.11 -15.06
CA LEU A 199 8.92 -18.11 -14.20
C LEU A 199 9.01 -17.70 -12.71
N ALA A 200 9.02 -16.40 -12.39
CA ALA A 200 9.02 -15.90 -11.01
C ALA A 200 7.64 -16.08 -10.35
N ILE A 201 6.57 -15.92 -11.14
CA ILE A 201 5.17 -16.16 -10.73
C ILE A 201 4.99 -17.64 -10.38
N LEU A 202 5.61 -18.55 -11.15
CA LEU A 202 5.54 -19.98 -10.88
C LEU A 202 6.28 -20.38 -9.60
N LYS A 203 7.37 -19.72 -9.21
CA LYS A 203 8.11 -20.10 -7.99
C LYS A 203 7.32 -19.85 -6.70
N GLY A 204 6.48 -18.81 -6.67
CA GLY A 204 5.67 -18.42 -5.50
C GLY A 204 4.39 -19.23 -5.28
N LEU A 205 3.98 -20.09 -6.23
CA LEU A 205 2.76 -20.87 -6.09
C LEU A 205 2.92 -22.05 -5.11
N PRO A 206 1.94 -22.30 -4.22
CA PRO A 206 1.83 -23.55 -3.47
C PRO A 206 1.86 -24.75 -4.43
N GLY A 207 2.47 -25.86 -4.03
CA GLY A 207 2.66 -27.04 -4.88
C GLY A 207 1.37 -27.58 -5.52
N THR A 208 0.23 -27.41 -4.83
CA THR A 208 -1.10 -27.81 -5.31
C THR A 208 -1.61 -26.98 -6.49
N LEU A 209 -1.26 -25.70 -6.59
CA LEU A 209 -1.63 -24.83 -7.72
C LEU A 209 -0.68 -24.96 -8.91
N LYS A 210 0.59 -25.36 -8.66
CA LYS A 210 1.55 -25.70 -9.72
C LYS A 210 1.06 -26.90 -10.55
N LEU A 211 0.43 -27.87 -9.89
CA LEU A 211 -0.09 -29.09 -10.52
C LEU A 211 -1.36 -28.82 -11.37
N THR A 212 -2.24 -27.91 -10.96
CA THR A 212 -3.44 -27.56 -11.75
C THR A 212 -3.12 -26.78 -13.02
N LEU A 213 -2.10 -25.91 -12.98
CA LEU A 213 -1.61 -25.19 -14.17
C LEU A 213 -0.79 -26.08 -15.12
N ALA A 214 0.00 -27.02 -14.60
CA ALA A 214 0.65 -28.03 -15.43
C ALA A 214 -0.36 -29.02 -16.05
N GLY A 215 -1.47 -29.28 -15.36
CA GLY A 215 -2.55 -30.16 -15.83
C GLY A 215 -3.50 -29.53 -16.86
N SER A 216 -3.48 -28.20 -17.05
CA SER A 216 -4.29 -27.51 -18.07
C SER A 216 -3.58 -27.36 -19.42
N GLY A 217 -2.36 -27.91 -19.56
CA GLY A 217 -1.66 -28.09 -20.83
C GLY A 217 -2.05 -29.34 -21.61
N VAL A 218 -3.28 -29.85 -21.44
CA VAL A 218 -3.80 -31.00 -22.19
C VAL A 218 -4.98 -30.55 -23.04
N CYS A 219 -4.79 -30.71 -24.36
CA CYS A 219 -5.76 -30.60 -25.45
C CYS A 219 -6.13 -29.18 -25.92
N LEU A 220 -5.25 -28.58 -26.72
CA LEU A 220 -5.65 -27.91 -27.96
C LEU A 220 -4.81 -28.51 -29.10
N TRP A 221 -5.49 -29.30 -29.93
CA TRP A 221 -5.04 -29.68 -31.28
C TRP A 221 -5.00 -28.43 -32.17
#